data_AF-A0A732FHN3-F1
#
_entry.id   AF-A0A732FHN3-F1
#
_cell.length_a   1.000
_cell.length_b   1.000
_cell.length_c   1.000
_cell.angle_alpha   90.00
_cell.angle_beta   90.00
_cell.angle_gamma   90.00
#
_symmetry.space_group_name_H-M   'P 1'
#
loop_
_entity.id
_entity.type
_entity.pdbx_description
1 polymer ?
#
loop_
_entity_poly.entity_id
_entity_poly.type
_entity_poly.pdbx_seq_one_letter_code
_entity_poly.pdbx_strand_id
1 'polypeptide(L)'
;MKSMNIAASGELIPRLSTHRNVVALDSTDFTDVAAVVITTADSRSGILALLKRTGFHLPVFMLADEPVSAPVGVTAVIGGNAQEWLELENAACRYEAELLPPFYDTLTQYVDMGNSTFACPGHQHGEFFRKHPAGRHFYDFFGENLFRADMCNADVKLGDL
;
A
#
# COMPACT_ATOMS: atom_id res chain seq x y z
N MET A 1 -7.83 -2.64 -2.81
CA MET A 1 -6.56 -3.27 -2.36
C MET A 1 -6.52 -3.36 -0.83
N LYS A 2 -5.77 -4.32 -0.27
CA LYS A 2 -5.48 -4.36 1.17
C LYS A 2 -4.49 -3.23 1.48
N SER A 3 -4.73 -2.44 2.53
CA SER A 3 -3.84 -1.36 2.96
C SER A 3 -2.46 -1.91 3.35
N MET A 4 -1.39 -1.22 2.96
CA MET A 4 -0.02 -1.50 3.36
C MET A 4 0.18 -1.20 4.86
N ASN A 5 1.22 -1.80 5.43
CA ASN A 5 1.53 -1.74 6.85
C ASN A 5 2.11 -0.39 7.27
N ILE A 6 2.13 -0.12 8.57
CA ILE A 6 3.02 0.86 9.19
C ILE A 6 4.19 0.10 9.83
N ALA A 7 5.42 0.47 9.50
CA ALA A 7 6.59 -0.05 10.19
C ALA A 7 6.92 0.83 11.40
N ALA A 8 7.18 0.25 12.55
CA ALA A 8 7.45 1.04 13.76
C ALA A 8 8.51 0.42 14.66
N SER A 9 9.19 1.26 15.42
CA SER A 9 10.07 0.78 16.50
C SER A 9 9.28 -0.09 17.46
N GLY A 10 9.85 -1.20 17.91
CA GLY A 10 9.13 -2.21 18.69
C GLY A 10 8.43 -1.65 19.93
N GLU A 11 9.05 -0.67 20.60
CA GLU A 11 8.47 0.01 21.77
C GLU A 11 7.29 0.94 21.46
N LEU A 12 7.16 1.40 20.21
CA LEU A 12 6.10 2.30 19.78
C LEU A 12 4.84 1.57 19.30
N ILE A 13 4.96 0.31 18.89
CA ILE A 13 3.85 -0.51 18.39
C ILE A 13 2.58 -0.40 19.26
N PRO A 14 2.64 -0.59 20.60
CA PRO A 14 1.43 -0.50 21.44
C PRO A 14 0.88 0.93 21.61
N ARG A 15 1.65 1.96 21.25
CA ARG A 15 1.24 3.38 21.34
C ARG A 15 0.55 3.89 20.07
N LEU A 16 0.69 3.18 18.95
CA LEU A 16 0.13 3.62 17.67
C LEU A 16 -1.38 3.45 17.64
N SER A 17 -2.08 4.51 17.24
CA SER A 17 -3.52 4.49 16.98
C SER A 17 -3.75 4.46 15.47
N THR A 18 -3.87 3.26 14.90
CA THR A 18 -4.13 3.06 13.46
C THR A 18 -4.98 1.81 13.23
N HIS A 19 -5.69 1.79 12.11
CA HIS A 19 -6.42 0.61 11.63
C HIS A 19 -5.54 -0.28 10.75
N ARG A 20 -4.36 0.21 10.34
CA ARG A 20 -3.38 -0.55 9.56
C ARG A 20 -2.69 -1.58 10.45
N ASN A 21 -2.22 -2.65 9.82
CA ASN A 21 -1.33 -3.58 10.51
C ASN A 21 0.02 -2.90 10.80
N VAL A 22 0.59 -3.17 11.97
CA VAL A 22 1.88 -2.59 12.40
C VAL A 22 2.93 -3.70 12.47
N VAL A 23 4.07 -3.47 11.82
CA VAL A 23 5.21 -4.39 11.80
C VAL A 23 6.44 -3.75 12.45
N ALA A 24 7.31 -4.54 13.06
CA ALA A 24 8.53 -4.03 13.67
C ALA A 24 9.58 -3.66 12.59
N LEU A 25 10.42 -2.66 12.87
CA LEU A 25 11.48 -2.21 11.93
C LEU A 25 12.46 -3.32 11.54
N ASP A 26 12.72 -4.27 12.43
CA ASP A 26 13.63 -5.40 12.22
C ASP A 26 12.95 -6.62 11.58
N SER A 27 11.63 -6.57 11.38
CA SER A 27 10.82 -7.65 10.82
C SER A 27 10.23 -7.31 9.45
N THR A 28 10.78 -6.32 8.73
CA THR A 28 10.29 -5.88 7.41
C THR A 28 11.45 -5.53 6.47
N ASP A 29 11.23 -5.75 5.17
CA ASP A 29 12.09 -5.24 4.10
C ASP A 29 11.58 -3.90 3.53
N PHE A 30 10.52 -3.36 4.13
CA PHE A 30 9.84 -2.11 3.79
C PHE A 30 9.06 -2.13 2.47
N THR A 31 8.92 -3.28 1.80
CA THR A 31 8.22 -3.36 0.50
C THR A 31 6.70 -3.34 0.62
N ASP A 32 6.17 -3.67 1.80
CA ASP A 32 4.75 -3.69 2.14
C ASP A 32 4.37 -2.63 3.18
N VAL A 33 5.18 -1.56 3.29
CA VAL A 33 5.05 -0.47 4.26
C VAL A 33 4.66 0.82 3.56
N ALA A 34 3.68 1.55 4.09
CA ALA A 34 3.28 2.87 3.60
C ALA A 34 3.84 4.05 4.40
N ALA A 35 4.23 3.81 5.67
CA ALA A 35 4.84 4.83 6.53
C ALA A 35 5.69 4.17 7.63
N VAL A 36 6.67 4.92 8.13
CA VAL A 36 7.56 4.46 9.20
C VAL A 36 7.43 5.37 10.42
N VAL A 37 7.30 4.80 11.62
CA VAL A 37 7.30 5.55 12.89
C VAL A 37 8.49 5.13 13.75
N ILE A 38 9.40 6.06 14.01
CA ILE A 38 10.64 5.81 14.74
C ILE A 38 10.69 6.55 16.08
N THR A 39 11.56 6.11 16.97
CA THR A 39 11.87 6.83 18.21
C THR A 39 12.95 7.88 17.97
N THR A 40 13.16 8.75 18.96
CA THR A 40 14.31 9.67 18.95
C THR A 40 15.65 8.94 18.99
N ALA A 41 15.74 7.77 19.65
CA ALA A 41 16.94 6.94 19.67
C ALA A 41 17.24 6.35 18.29
N ASP A 42 16.22 5.87 17.58
CA ASP A 42 16.35 5.30 16.25
C ASP A 42 16.83 6.31 15.22
N SER A 43 16.43 7.58 15.36
CA SER A 43 16.95 8.66 14.48
C SER A 43 18.48 8.77 14.50
N ARG A 44 19.14 8.22 15.53
CA ARG A 44 20.60 8.22 15.73
C ARG A 44 21.24 6.85 15.47
N SER A 45 20.45 5.80 15.22
CA SER A 45 20.93 4.41 15.07
C SER A 45 21.32 4.03 13.63
N GLY A 46 21.04 4.90 12.65
CA GLY A 46 21.32 4.68 11.23
C GLY A 46 20.12 4.24 10.39
N ILE A 47 18.95 4.03 10.99
CA ILE A 47 17.72 3.66 10.27
C ILE A 47 17.36 4.62 9.13
N LEU A 48 17.55 5.93 9.35
CA LEU A 48 17.26 6.95 8.34
C LEU A 48 18.15 6.79 7.09
N ALA A 49 19.41 6.37 7.28
CA ALA A 49 20.30 6.08 6.17
C ALA A 49 19.91 4.78 5.44
N LEU A 50 19.42 3.78 6.18
CA LEU A 50 18.88 2.55 5.61
C LEU A 50 17.65 2.85 4.74
N LEU A 51 16.67 3.58 5.27
CA LEU A 51 15.45 3.97 4.56
C LEU A 51 15.75 4.83 3.32
N LYS A 52 16.73 5.74 3.42
CA LYS A 52 17.17 6.50 2.25
C LYS A 52 17.77 5.61 1.15
N ARG A 53 18.50 4.56 1.54
CA ARG A 53 19.16 3.63 0.60
C ARG A 53 18.17 2.71 -0.13
N THR A 54 16.99 2.43 0.45
CA THR A 54 15.97 1.63 -0.26
C THR A 54 15.47 2.34 -1.52
N GLY A 55 15.51 3.68 -1.54
CA GLY A 55 14.96 4.46 -2.64
C GLY A 55 13.42 4.46 -2.67
N PHE A 56 12.76 3.92 -1.64
CA PHE A 56 11.31 3.82 -1.59
C PHE A 56 10.63 5.14 -1.21
N HIS A 57 11.38 6.14 -0.73
CA HIS A 57 10.85 7.46 -0.37
C HIS A 57 9.70 7.44 0.64
N LEU A 58 9.74 6.47 1.57
CA LEU A 58 8.72 6.31 2.61
C LEU A 58 8.62 7.56 3.49
N PRO A 59 7.41 7.99 3.87
CA PRO A 59 7.23 9.02 4.88
C PRO A 59 7.66 8.47 6.25
N VAL A 60 8.55 9.20 6.93
CA VAL A 60 9.10 8.81 8.23
C VAL A 60 8.65 9.79 9.30
N PHE A 61 7.95 9.30 10.30
CA PHE A 61 7.50 10.06 11.46
C PHE A 61 8.35 9.71 12.66
N MET A 62 8.71 10.69 13.48
CA MET A 62 9.42 10.47 14.73
C MET A 62 8.49 10.79 15.90
N LEU A 63 8.25 9.82 16.78
CA LEU A 63 7.50 10.06 18.01
C LEU A 63 8.44 10.63 19.08
N ALA A 64 8.10 11.80 19.61
CA ALA A 64 8.84 12.45 20.68
C ALA A 64 7.86 13.10 21.67
N ASP A 65 8.09 12.90 22.98
CA ASP A 65 7.22 13.49 24.01
C ASP A 65 7.46 15.00 24.18
N GLU A 66 8.62 15.49 23.77
CA GLU A 66 8.99 16.90 23.77
C GLU A 66 9.13 17.42 22.33
N PRO A 67 8.82 18.71 22.06
CA PRO A 67 8.99 19.30 20.74
C PRO A 67 10.47 19.38 20.37
N VAL A 68 10.88 18.60 19.38
CA VAL A 68 12.24 18.58 18.83
C VAL A 68 12.19 18.88 17.33
N SER A 69 13.22 19.55 16.81
CA SER A 69 13.37 19.75 15.37
C SER A 69 13.50 18.41 14.64
N ALA A 70 12.82 18.27 13.50
CA ALA A 70 12.88 17.07 12.66
C ALA A 70 14.31 16.86 12.10
N PRO A 71 14.95 15.71 12.36
CA PRO A 71 16.20 15.34 11.70
C PRO A 71 16.05 15.20 10.19
N VAL A 72 17.16 15.31 9.44
CA VAL A 72 17.14 15.07 7.99
C VAL A 72 16.67 13.65 7.69
N GLY A 73 15.66 13.51 6.84
CA GLY A 73 15.05 12.23 6.50
C GLY A 73 13.81 11.89 7.35
N VAL A 74 13.45 12.72 8.33
CA VAL A 74 12.16 12.66 9.04
C VAL A 74 11.19 13.64 8.37
N THR A 75 10.01 13.14 8.01
CA THR A 75 8.89 13.91 7.43
C THR A 75 8.25 14.83 8.47
N ALA A 76 7.96 14.32 9.67
CA ALA A 76 7.38 15.09 10.77
C ALA A 76 7.72 14.48 12.13
N VAL A 77 7.71 15.32 13.17
CA VAL A 77 7.79 14.90 14.57
C VAL A 77 6.40 14.98 15.17
N ILE A 78 5.97 13.93 15.85
CA ILE A 78 4.62 13.81 16.41
C ILE A 78 4.69 13.52 17.92
N GLY A 79 3.75 14.05 18.69
CA GLY A 79 3.59 13.79 20.13
C GLY A 79 2.57 12.69 20.46
N GLY A 80 1.84 12.19 19.46
CA GLY A 80 0.87 11.09 19.58
C GLY A 80 -0.56 11.55 19.86
N ASN A 81 -0.92 12.78 19.51
CA ASN A 81 -2.32 13.23 19.57
C ASN A 81 -3.14 12.75 18.35
N ALA A 82 -4.47 12.83 18.43
CA ALA A 82 -5.36 12.31 17.39
C ALA A 82 -5.16 12.98 16.01
N GLN A 83 -4.82 14.27 15.98
CA GLN A 83 -4.59 15.00 14.74
C GLN A 83 -3.31 14.54 14.05
N GLU A 84 -2.25 14.31 14.81
CA GLU A 84 -0.97 13.81 14.29
C GLU A 84 -1.08 12.37 13.77
N TRP A 85 -1.89 11.51 14.42
CA TRP A 85 -2.19 10.18 13.90
C TRP A 85 -2.94 10.23 12.56
N LEU A 86 -3.85 11.20 12.40
CA LEU A 86 -4.53 11.43 11.14
C LEU A 86 -3.55 11.92 10.05
N GLU A 87 -2.56 12.74 10.41
CA GLU A 87 -1.51 13.19 9.48
C GLU A 87 -0.60 12.05 9.03
N LEU A 88 -0.24 11.13 9.94
CA LEU A 88 0.46 9.89 9.60
C LEU A 88 -0.35 9.05 8.59
N GLU A 89 -1.65 8.84 8.85
CA GLU A 89 -2.52 8.08 7.95
C GLU A 89 -2.64 8.75 6.58
N ASN A 90 -2.83 10.07 6.54
CA ASN A 90 -2.89 10.81 5.28
C ASN A 90 -1.59 10.70 4.48
N ALA A 91 -0.43 10.71 5.15
CA ALA A 91 0.85 10.50 4.50
C ALA A 91 0.98 9.07 3.94
N ALA A 92 0.52 8.06 4.68
CA ALA A 92 0.50 6.67 4.23
C ALA A 92 -0.40 6.47 3.00
N CYS A 93 -1.64 6.99 3.03
CA CYS A 93 -2.57 6.93 1.90
C CYS A 93 -2.01 7.63 0.65
N ARG A 94 -1.37 8.80 0.83
CA ARG A 94 -0.76 9.52 -0.29
C ARG A 94 0.38 8.72 -0.90
N TYR A 95 1.23 8.11 -0.07
CA TYR A 95 2.31 7.25 -0.54
C TYR A 95 1.78 6.10 -1.40
N GLU A 96 0.74 5.40 -0.93
CA GLU A 96 0.11 4.30 -1.68
C GLU A 96 -0.49 4.76 -3.02
N ALA A 97 -1.15 5.92 -3.02
CA ALA A 97 -1.76 6.48 -4.23
C ALA A 97 -0.71 6.89 -5.28
N GLU A 98 0.46 7.34 -4.85
CA GLU A 98 1.56 7.74 -5.74
C GLU A 98 2.45 6.56 -6.16
N LEU A 99 2.30 5.38 -5.54
CA LEU A 99 3.14 4.21 -5.79
C LEU A 99 2.85 3.56 -7.15
N LEU A 100 1.59 3.57 -7.58
CA LEU A 100 1.16 2.82 -8.76
C LEU A 100 1.52 3.56 -10.05
N PRO A 101 2.18 2.90 -11.02
CA PRO A 101 2.42 3.52 -12.33
C PRO A 101 1.09 3.71 -13.09
N PRO A 102 1.01 4.68 -14.03
CA PRO A 102 -0.26 5.14 -14.59
C PRO A 102 -1.18 4.05 -15.16
N PHE A 103 -0.61 3.08 -15.89
CA PHE A 103 -1.41 2.00 -16.47
C PHE A 103 -1.95 1.06 -15.39
N TYR A 104 -1.13 0.68 -14.40
CA TYR A 104 -1.56 -0.23 -13.34
C TYR A 104 -2.60 0.44 -12.43
N ASP A 105 -2.43 1.72 -12.11
CA ASP A 105 -3.43 2.50 -11.36
C ASP A 105 -4.79 2.54 -12.10
N THR A 106 -4.77 2.83 -13.40
CA THR A 106 -6.01 2.87 -14.19
C THR A 106 -6.66 1.48 -14.27
N LEU A 107 -5.86 0.42 -14.44
CA LEU A 107 -6.35 -0.95 -14.50
C LEU A 107 -7.01 -1.40 -13.18
N THR A 108 -6.38 -1.15 -12.04
CA THR A 108 -6.94 -1.53 -10.72
C THR A 108 -8.23 -0.77 -10.45
N GLN A 109 -8.27 0.53 -10.73
CA GLN A 109 -9.50 1.33 -10.64
C GLN A 109 -10.61 0.79 -11.53
N TYR A 110 -10.28 0.39 -12.77
CA TYR A 110 -11.27 -0.17 -13.69
C TYR A 110 -11.83 -1.51 -13.21
N VAL A 111 -10.98 -2.39 -12.67
CA VAL A 111 -11.38 -3.65 -12.05
C VAL A 111 -12.33 -3.42 -10.87
N ASP A 112 -12.01 -2.44 -10.00
CA ASP A 112 -12.78 -2.06 -8.81
C ASP A 112 -14.15 -1.44 -9.15
N MET A 113 -14.33 -0.86 -10.35
CA MET A 113 -15.65 -0.35 -10.79
C MET A 113 -16.71 -1.45 -10.92
N GLY A 114 -16.33 -2.73 -11.02
CA GLY A 114 -17.32 -3.81 -10.98
C GLY A 114 -18.18 -3.92 -12.25
N ASN A 115 -17.80 -3.29 -13.36
CA ASN A 115 -18.61 -3.24 -14.57
C ASN A 115 -18.86 -4.63 -15.18
N SER A 116 -20.03 -4.83 -15.77
CA SER A 116 -20.30 -5.98 -16.63
C SER A 116 -19.67 -5.78 -18.00
N THR A 117 -19.02 -6.80 -18.55
CA THR A 117 -18.46 -6.76 -19.91
C THR A 117 -19.23 -7.70 -20.84
N PHE A 118 -19.51 -7.21 -22.06
CA PHE A 118 -20.03 -7.99 -23.17
C PHE A 118 -19.03 -8.04 -24.35
N ALA A 119 -17.81 -7.55 -24.11
CA ALA A 119 -16.73 -7.61 -25.07
C ALA A 119 -15.96 -8.95 -24.95
N CYS A 120 -14.89 -9.07 -25.74
CA CYS A 120 -13.85 -10.03 -25.46
C CYS A 120 -13.07 -9.62 -24.18
N PRO A 121 -12.41 -10.56 -23.49
CA PRO A 121 -12.44 -12.01 -23.68
C PRO A 121 -13.80 -12.65 -23.33
N GLY A 122 -14.20 -13.69 -24.07
CA GLY A 122 -15.52 -14.32 -23.93
C GLY A 122 -15.80 -15.03 -22.60
N HIS A 123 -14.78 -15.21 -21.75
CA HIS A 123 -14.99 -15.71 -20.38
C HIS A 123 -15.54 -14.64 -19.43
N GLN A 124 -15.55 -13.35 -19.84
CA GLN A 124 -16.19 -12.22 -19.17
C GLN A 124 -15.89 -12.20 -17.67
N HIS A 125 -14.67 -11.78 -17.33
CA HIS A 125 -14.16 -11.77 -15.95
C HIS A 125 -14.10 -13.15 -15.27
N GLY A 126 -14.16 -14.23 -16.06
CA GLY A 126 -14.00 -15.61 -15.59
C GLY A 126 -15.32 -16.31 -15.24
N GLU A 127 -16.45 -15.63 -15.45
CA GLU A 127 -17.79 -16.19 -15.25
C GLU A 127 -18.05 -17.46 -16.06
N PHE A 128 -17.46 -17.56 -17.26
CA PHE A 128 -17.53 -18.81 -18.04
C PHE A 128 -16.85 -19.98 -17.32
N PHE A 129 -15.65 -19.77 -16.75
CA PHE A 129 -14.89 -20.82 -16.09
C PHE A 129 -15.63 -21.37 -14.87
N ARG A 130 -16.33 -20.51 -14.13
CA ARG A 130 -17.12 -20.89 -12.93
C ARG A 130 -18.30 -21.83 -13.25
N LYS A 131 -18.65 -22.03 -14.52
CA LYS A 131 -19.77 -22.89 -14.97
C LYS A 131 -19.39 -24.35 -15.24
N HIS A 132 -18.10 -24.71 -15.19
CA HIS A 132 -17.64 -26.09 -15.38
C HIS A 132 -16.70 -26.51 -14.25
N PRO A 133 -16.76 -27.74 -13.69
CA PRO A 133 -15.91 -28.14 -12.56
C PRO A 133 -14.41 -27.95 -12.81
N ALA A 134 -13.92 -28.31 -14.00
CA ALA A 134 -12.53 -28.06 -14.37
C ALA A 134 -12.21 -26.56 -14.49
N GLY A 135 -13.16 -25.76 -14.99
CA GLY A 135 -13.02 -24.31 -15.07
C GLY A 135 -13.05 -23.65 -13.69
N ARG A 136 -13.85 -24.16 -12.75
CA ARG A 136 -13.89 -23.66 -11.38
C ARG A 136 -12.56 -23.90 -10.68
N HIS A 137 -11.97 -25.09 -10.85
CA HIS A 137 -10.62 -25.36 -10.36
C HIS A 137 -9.58 -24.39 -10.96
N PHE A 138 -9.66 -24.12 -12.26
CA PHE A 138 -8.78 -23.16 -12.93
C PHE A 138 -8.98 -21.71 -12.41
N TYR A 139 -10.23 -21.29 -12.22
CA TYR A 139 -10.57 -19.98 -11.70
C TYR A 139 -10.07 -19.79 -10.27
N ASP A 140 -10.33 -20.76 -9.40
CA ASP A 140 -9.91 -20.72 -7.99
C ASP A 140 -8.38 -20.81 -7.86
N PHE A 141 -7.69 -21.53 -8.76
CA PHE A 141 -6.24 -21.64 -8.77
C PHE A 141 -5.53 -20.30 -9.05
N PHE A 142 -6.00 -19.55 -10.05
CA PHE A 142 -5.39 -18.26 -10.41
C PHE A 142 -5.95 -17.08 -9.63
N GLY A 143 -7.20 -17.17 -9.18
CA GLY A 143 -7.89 -16.10 -8.47
C GLY A 143 -8.60 -15.11 -9.41
N GLU A 144 -9.64 -14.49 -8.86
CA GLU A 144 -10.57 -13.64 -9.59
C GLU A 144 -9.90 -12.46 -10.30
N ASN A 145 -8.97 -11.76 -9.64
CA ASN A 145 -8.36 -10.54 -10.18
C ASN A 145 -7.60 -10.77 -11.49
N LEU A 146 -7.04 -11.97 -11.71
CA LEU A 146 -6.38 -12.29 -12.98
C LEU A 146 -7.37 -12.21 -14.14
N PHE A 147 -8.57 -12.79 -13.98
CA PHE A 147 -9.60 -12.79 -15.02
C PHE A 147 -10.32 -11.46 -15.15
N ARG A 148 -10.46 -10.73 -14.03
CA ARG A 148 -11.04 -9.39 -14.05
C ARG A 148 -10.12 -8.38 -14.75
N ALA A 149 -8.81 -8.59 -14.73
CA ALA A 149 -7.84 -7.72 -15.41
C ALA A 149 -7.58 -8.10 -16.88
N ASP A 150 -8.12 -9.24 -17.35
CA ASP A 150 -7.99 -9.68 -18.75
C ASP A 150 -9.01 -8.94 -19.63
N MET A 151 -8.54 -7.89 -20.28
CA MET A 151 -9.32 -6.85 -20.95
C MET A 151 -8.89 -6.71 -22.42
N CYS A 152 -9.76 -6.17 -23.27
CA CYS A 152 -9.43 -5.97 -24.68
C CYS A 152 -9.56 -4.51 -25.12
N ASN A 153 -9.33 -4.25 -26.40
CA ASN A 153 -9.40 -2.92 -27.01
C ASN A 153 -10.77 -2.22 -26.86
N ALA A 154 -11.83 -2.96 -26.52
CA ALA A 154 -13.14 -2.37 -26.22
C ALA A 154 -13.19 -1.66 -24.85
N ASP A 155 -12.24 -1.94 -23.94
CA ASP A 155 -12.11 -1.31 -22.64
C ASP A 155 -11.33 0.01 -22.76
N VAL A 156 -11.89 0.94 -23.54
CA VAL A 156 -11.23 2.17 -24.03
C VAL A 156 -10.65 3.09 -22.95
N LYS A 157 -11.06 2.94 -21.68
CA LYS A 157 -10.47 3.69 -20.56
C LYS A 157 -9.01 3.31 -20.30
N LEU A 158 -8.58 2.13 -20.72
CA LEU A 158 -7.22 1.64 -20.55
C LEU A 158 -6.26 2.15 -21.65
N GLY A 159 -6.78 2.83 -22.68
CA GLY A 159 -5.99 3.36 -23.78
C GLY A 159 -5.84 2.39 -24.95
N ASP A 160 -4.76 2.57 -25.72
CA ASP A 160 -4.37 1.77 -26.88
C ASP A 160 -2.87 1.44 -26.74
N LEU A 161 -2.50 0.15 -26.83
CA LEU A 161 -1.17 -0.37 -26.46
C LEU A 161 -0.20 -0.44 -27.64
#